data_AF-A0A2N3WS44-F1
#
_entry.id   AF-A0A2N3WS44-F1
#
_cell.length_a   1.000
_cell.length_b   1.000
_cell.length_c   1.000
_cell.angle_alpha   90.00
_cell.angle_beta   90.00
_cell.angle_gamma   90.00
#
_symmetry.space_group_name_H-M   'P 1'
#
loop_
_entity.id
_entity.type
_entity.pdbx_description
1 polymer ?
#
loop_
_entity_poly.entity_id
_entity_poly.type
_entity_poly.pdbx_seq_one_letter_code
_entity_poly.pdbx_strand_id
1 'polypeptide(L)' 'MNHHESRQGHAADRSWDSLPERLADTARQVAAELHEGRPGTALDLVDSMLAELSSRRRLLAELVNVDD' A
#
# COMPACT_ATOMS: atom_id res chain seq x y z
N MET A 1 20.29 25.64 14.39
CA MET A 1 20.18 24.32 15.06
C MET A 1 18.82 24.30 15.73
N ASN A 2 17.83 23.48 15.41
CA ASN A 2 17.75 22.27 14.60
C ASN A 2 16.32 22.16 14.03
N HIS A 3 16.21 21.97 12.71
CA HIS A 3 15.00 21.43 12.08
C HIS A 3 15.04 19.91 12.25
N HIS A 4 14.17 19.31 13.08
CA HIS A 4 14.08 17.85 13.16
C HIS A 4 12.69 17.31 13.53
N GLU A 5 11.61 18.06 13.25
CA GLU A 5 10.22 17.62 13.57
C GLU A 5 9.34 17.41 12.32
N SER A 6 9.84 16.74 11.28
CA SER A 6 9.01 16.45 10.09
C SER A 6 9.17 15.04 9.51
N ARG A 7 9.72 14.07 10.26
CA ARG A 7 9.85 12.67 9.80
C ARG A 7 8.81 11.70 10.36
N GLN A 8 7.80 12.18 11.09
CA GLN A 8 6.80 11.32 11.75
C GLN A 8 5.52 11.07 10.93
N GLY A 9 5.41 11.59 9.70
CA GLY A 9 4.22 11.42 8.84
C GLY A 9 4.19 10.17 7.95
N HIS A 10 5.28 9.39 7.86
CA HIS A 10 5.39 8.28 6.89
C HIS A 10 5.39 6.87 7.51
N ALA A 11 5.43 6.75 8.85
CA ALA A 11 5.52 5.45 9.53
C ALA A 11 4.16 4.90 9.98
N ALA A 12 3.12 5.75 10.03
CA ALA A 12 1.80 5.37 10.53
C ALA A 12 1.02 4.45 9.57
N ASP A 13 1.42 4.37 8.30
CA ASP A 13 0.56 3.84 7.23
C ASP A 13 0.95 2.44 6.71
N ARG A 14 1.47 1.58 7.60
CA ARG A 14 1.76 0.18 7.30
C ARG A 14 1.12 -0.82 8.26
N SER A 15 0.12 -0.38 9.03
CA SER A 15 -0.67 -1.29 9.86
C SER A 15 -1.40 -2.35 9.01
N TRP A 16 -1.63 -3.51 9.61
CA TRP A 16 -2.53 -4.54 9.08
C TRP A 16 -3.99 -4.12 9.16
N ASP A 17 -4.35 -3.36 10.19
CA ASP A 17 -5.75 -2.95 10.45
C ASP A 17 -6.27 -1.97 9.39
N SER A 18 -5.41 -1.09 8.88
CA SER A 18 -5.77 -0.10 7.85
C SER A 18 -5.63 -0.63 6.42
N LEU A 19 -5.10 -1.84 6.23
CA LEU A 19 -4.89 -2.41 4.90
C LEU A 19 -6.18 -2.56 4.08
N PRO A 20 -7.29 -3.10 4.61
CA PRO A 20 -8.51 -3.27 3.82
C PRO A 20 -9.04 -1.93 3.30
N GLU A 21 -8.99 -0.88 4.13
CA GLU A 21 -9.46 0.46 3.76
C GLU A 21 -8.58 1.08 2.68
N ARG A 22 -7.24 0.98 2.80
CA ARG A 22 -6.33 1.44 1.74
C ARG A 22 -6.54 0.73 0.41
N LEU A 23 -6.67 -0.61 0.43
CA LEU A 23 -6.92 -1.38 -0.80
C LEU A 23 -8.23 -0.97 -1.45
N ALA A 24 -9.28 -0.74 -0.66
CA ALA A 24 -10.56 -0.27 -1.16
C ALA A 24 -10.44 1.15 -1.75
N ASP A 25 -9.66 2.03 -1.12
CA ASP A 25 -9.44 3.38 -1.63
C ASP A 25 -8.67 3.38 -2.94
N THR A 26 -7.57 2.63 -3.04
CA THR A 26 -6.81 2.50 -4.28
C THR A 26 -7.67 1.86 -5.37
N ALA A 27 -8.50 0.87 -5.08
CA ALA A 27 -9.43 0.29 -6.05
C ALA A 27 -10.45 1.31 -6.59
N ARG A 28 -10.96 2.21 -5.73
CA ARG A 28 -11.81 3.33 -6.17
C ARG A 28 -11.06 4.30 -7.07
N GLN A 29 -9.81 4.62 -6.74
CA GLN A 29 -8.95 5.48 -7.56
C GLN A 29 -8.69 4.83 -8.93
N VAL A 30 -8.38 3.53 -8.99
CA VAL A 30 -8.22 2.79 -10.25
C VAL A 30 -9.48 2.93 -11.13
N ALA A 31 -10.66 2.74 -10.55
CA ALA A 31 -11.91 2.89 -11.28
C ALA A 31 -12.13 4.32 -11.81
N ALA A 32 -11.77 5.35 -11.03
CA ALA A 32 -11.83 6.74 -11.45
C ALA A 32 -10.86 7.03 -12.62
N GLU A 33 -9.61 6.60 -12.51
CA GLU A 33 -8.61 6.76 -13.58
C GLU A 33 -9.04 6.10 -14.89
N LEU A 34 -9.64 4.90 -14.82
CA LEU A 34 -10.21 4.23 -15.99
C LEU A 34 -11.38 5.00 -16.59
N HIS A 35 -12.28 5.53 -15.75
CA HIS A 35 -13.40 6.35 -16.21
C HIS A 35 -12.93 7.64 -16.90
N GLU A 36 -11.82 8.20 -16.44
CA GLU A 36 -11.19 9.41 -17.00
C GLU A 36 -10.30 9.11 -18.22
N GLY A 37 -10.25 7.87 -18.70
CA GLY A 37 -9.48 7.48 -19.88
C GLY A 37 -7.96 7.50 -19.65
N ARG A 38 -7.52 7.32 -18.40
CA ARG A 38 -6.11 7.27 -17.99
C ARG A 38 -5.67 5.85 -17.59
N PRO A 39 -5.61 4.89 -18.53
CA PRO A 39 -5.30 3.49 -18.22
C PRO A 39 -3.86 3.28 -17.72
N GLY A 40 -2.91 4.13 -18.11
CA GLY A 40 -1.54 4.08 -17.62
C GLY A 40 -1.45 4.32 -16.11
N THR A 41 -2.07 5.40 -15.63
CA THR A 41 -2.15 5.71 -14.20
C THR A 41 -2.89 4.62 -13.42
N ALA A 42 -3.99 4.10 -13.98
CA ALA A 42 -4.71 2.98 -13.37
C ALA A 42 -3.81 1.74 -13.21
N LEU A 43 -2.97 1.43 -14.20
CA LEU A 43 -2.00 0.33 -14.11
C LEU A 43 -0.97 0.58 -13.01
N ASP A 44 -0.41 1.78 -12.92
CA ASP A 44 0.56 2.14 -11.88
C ASP A 44 -0.02 1.96 -10.46
N LEU A 45 -1.30 2.30 -10.28
CA LEU A 45 -2.02 2.09 -9.02
C LEU A 45 -2.22 0.60 -8.70
N VAL A 46 -2.59 -0.21 -9.71
CA VAL A 46 -2.71 -1.67 -9.56
C VAL A 46 -1.38 -2.31 -9.19
N ASP A 47 -0.29 -1.92 -9.87
CA ASP A 47 1.04 -2.43 -9.57
C ASP A 47 1.49 -2.07 -8.15
N SER A 48 1.14 -0.87 -7.69
CA SER A 48 1.37 -0.44 -6.30
C SER A 48 0.63 -1.32 -5.30
N MET A 49 -0.65 -1.65 -5.55
CA MET A 49 -1.42 -2.58 -4.70
C MET A 49 -0.79 -3.98 -4.67
N LEU A 50 -0.35 -4.50 -5.82
CA LEU A 50 0.27 -5.81 -5.91
C LEU A 50 1.61 -5.88 -5.17
N ALA A 51 2.42 -4.83 -5.27
CA ALA A 51 3.67 -4.72 -4.53
C ALA A 51 3.42 -4.72 -3.01
N GLU A 52 2.41 -3.99 -2.56
CA GLU A 52 2.02 -3.92 -1.15
C GLU A 52 1.56 -5.29 -0.61
N LEU A 53 0.69 -5.98 -1.36
CA LEU A 53 0.22 -7.32 -1.01
C LEU A 53 1.35 -8.36 -1.03
N SER A 54 2.27 -8.26 -1.99
CA SER A 54 3.43 -9.14 -2.08
C SER A 54 4.38 -8.97 -0.90
N SER A 55 4.63 -7.73 -0.48
CA SER A 55 5.41 -7.42 0.73
C SER A 55 4.79 -8.05 1.98
N ARG A 56 3.46 -7.93 2.12
CA ARG A 56 2.70 -8.51 3.23
C ARG A 56 2.67 -10.03 3.23
N ARG A 57 2.49 -10.65 2.07
CA ARG A 57 2.60 -12.10 1.90
C ARG A 57 3.95 -12.59 2.39
N ARG A 58 5.03 -11.89 2.05
CA ARG A 58 6.39 -12.23 2.50
C ARG A 58 6.51 -12.16 4.02
N LEU A 59 6.01 -11.11 4.66
CA LEU A 59 6.00 -11.00 6.13
C LEU A 59 5.23 -12.15 6.79
N LEU A 60 4.07 -12.54 6.23
CA LEU A 60 3.30 -13.69 6.73
C LEU A 60 4.07 -15.00 6.56
N ALA A 61 4.74 -15.20 5.43
CA ALA A 61 5.56 -16.39 5.20
C ALA A 61 6.75 -16.46 6.16
N GLU A 62 7.39 -15.32 6.45
CA GLU A 62 8.47 -15.22 7.44
C GLU A 62 7.96 -15.56 8.85
N LEU A 63 6.77 -15.11 9.24
CA LEU A 63 6.17 -15.47 10.54
C LEU A 63 5.88 -16.97 10.66
N VAL A 64 5.28 -17.58 9.64
CA VAL A 64 4.96 -19.01 9.63
C VAL A 64 6.24 -19.86 9.73
N ASN A 65 7.32 -19.47 9.06
CA ASN A 65 8.58 -20.21 9.05
C ASN A 65 9.43 -20.03 10.33
N VAL A 66 9.06 -19.11 11.23
CA VAL A 66 9.73 -18.93 12.54
C VAL A 66 9.13 -19.84 13.61
N ASP A 67 7.91 -20.34 13.39
CA ASP A 67 7.19 -21.24 14.30
C ASP A 67 7.46 -22.75 14.04
N ASP A 68 8.26 -23.10 13.03
CA ASP A 68 8.78 -24.45 12.72
C ASP A 68 10.23 -24.63 13.17
#